data_AF-A0A1X7VCW0-F1
#
_entry.id   AF-A0A1X7VCW0-F1
#
_cell.length_a   1.000
_cell.length_b   1.000
_cell.length_c   1.000
_cell.angle_alpha   90.00
_cell.angle_beta   90.00
_cell.angle_gamma   90.00
#
_symmetry.space_group_name_H-M   'P 1'
#
loop_
_entity.id
_entity.type
_entity.pdbx_description
1 polymer ?
#
loop_
_entity_poly.entity_id
_entity_poly.type
_entity_poly.pdbx_seq_one_letter_code
_entity_poly.pdbx_strand_id
1 'polypeptide(L)'
;MAESGSASEAAEKNRKKREKKKQAQSDEYDSTVSEVNVIAQLKQQIEEAKANKDFKKAQKLREQLWAIQDTAALGTTGVGAPEIDLSVLAIAPPTAAQAPPPQSSENPNVKSLRKLEKKLKSIEELKVKRDKGVKLEKTQLSKIESEDEVRQEIKTLKEIMETDTS
;
A
#
# COMPACT_ATOMS: atom_id res chain seq x y z
N MET A 1 71.52 19.18 8.72
CA MET A 1 70.16 18.63 8.95
C MET A 1 69.37 18.78 7.65
N ALA A 2 69.52 17.83 6.74
CA ALA A 2 68.62 17.56 5.61
C ALA A 2 67.78 16.33 6.04
N GLU A 3 66.56 16.03 5.58
CA GLU A 3 66.02 16.11 4.22
C GLU A 3 64.52 15.72 4.28
N SER A 4 63.72 16.21 3.32
CA SER A 4 62.50 15.60 2.72
C SER A 4 61.42 14.95 3.63
N GLY A 5 60.13 15.24 3.46
CA GLY A 5 59.47 15.13 2.16
C GLY A 5 58.02 15.61 2.23
N SER A 6 57.75 16.60 1.37
CA SER A 6 56.41 17.00 0.97
C SER A 6 55.66 15.76 0.47
N ALA A 7 54.67 15.31 1.24
CA ALA A 7 53.74 14.28 0.82
C ALA A 7 53.01 14.82 -0.42
N SER A 8 53.49 14.39 -1.57
CA SER A 8 53.08 14.80 -2.90
C SER A 8 51.56 14.96 -3.06
N GLU A 9 51.19 16.09 -3.66
CA GLU A 9 49.85 16.51 -4.09
C GLU A 9 49.06 15.46 -4.92
N ALA A 10 49.72 14.36 -5.33
CA ALA A 10 49.16 13.20 -6.01
C ALA A 10 48.44 12.20 -5.08
N ALA A 11 48.83 12.12 -3.79
CA ALA A 11 48.20 11.22 -2.81
C ALA A 11 46.79 11.71 -2.40
N GLU A 12 46.61 13.02 -2.36
CA GLU A 12 45.36 13.66 -1.93
C GLU A 12 44.24 13.48 -2.97
N LYS A 13 44.60 13.43 -4.26
CA LYS A 13 43.63 13.22 -5.36
C LYS A 13 43.05 11.80 -5.39
N ASN A 14 43.78 10.78 -4.93
CA ASN A 14 43.26 9.40 -4.83
C ASN A 14 42.39 9.19 -3.59
N ARG A 15 42.70 9.85 -2.46
CA ARG A 15 41.90 9.80 -1.23
C ARG A 15 40.50 10.37 -1.45
N LYS A 16 40.41 11.52 -2.10
CA LYS A 16 39.13 12.21 -2.37
C LYS A 16 38.18 11.40 -3.26
N LYS A 17 38.72 10.57 -4.18
CA LYS A 17 37.93 9.70 -5.04
C LYS A 17 37.35 8.48 -4.31
N ARG A 18 38.06 7.98 -3.28
CA ARG A 18 37.59 6.87 -2.43
C ARG A 18 36.54 7.33 -1.41
N GLU A 19 36.62 8.57 -0.93
CA GLU A 19 35.60 9.15 -0.03
C GLU A 19 34.29 9.46 -0.76
N LYS A 20 34.33 10.00 -1.98
CA LYS A 20 33.11 10.16 -2.80
C LYS A 20 32.40 8.84 -3.13
N LYS A 21 33.16 7.74 -3.28
CA LYS A 21 32.59 6.40 -3.52
C LYS A 21 32.02 5.76 -2.25
N LYS A 22 32.55 6.09 -1.07
CA LYS A 22 31.96 5.72 0.23
C LYS A 22 30.70 6.53 0.54
N GLN A 23 30.69 7.82 0.18
CA GLN A 23 29.54 8.70 0.38
C GLN A 23 28.34 8.21 -0.44
N ALA A 24 28.53 7.95 -1.74
CA ALA A 24 27.48 7.40 -2.60
C ALA A 24 26.97 5.99 -2.21
N GLN A 25 27.70 5.23 -1.38
CA GLN A 25 27.26 3.93 -0.85
C GLN A 25 26.54 4.05 0.50
N SER A 26 26.76 5.14 1.25
CA SER A 26 26.05 5.43 2.50
C SER A 26 24.71 6.15 2.29
N ASP A 27 24.51 6.86 1.17
CA ASP A 27 23.26 7.57 0.88
C ASP A 27 22.06 6.62 0.61
N GLU A 28 22.33 5.39 0.17
CA GLU A 28 21.29 4.36 -0.07
C GLU A 28 20.90 3.61 1.24
N TYR A 29 21.77 3.62 2.25
CA TYR A 29 21.53 3.02 3.58
C TYR A 29 20.96 4.02 4.59
N ASP A 30 21.17 5.33 4.40
CA ASP A 30 20.63 6.39 5.26
C ASP A 30 19.13 6.63 5.03
N SER A 31 18.69 6.55 3.78
CA SER A 31 17.28 6.74 3.40
C SER A 31 16.36 5.63 3.94
N THR A 32 16.84 4.38 3.97
CA THR A 32 16.05 3.26 4.50
C THR A 32 15.97 3.26 6.03
N VAL A 33 17.03 3.70 6.72
CA VAL A 33 17.04 3.82 8.19
C VAL A 33 16.15 4.97 8.67
N SER A 34 16.11 6.10 7.93
CA SER A 34 15.19 7.20 8.24
C SER A 34 13.73 6.83 8.04
N GLU A 35 13.39 6.08 6.99
CA GLU A 35 12.03 5.61 6.72
C GLU A 35 11.53 4.61 7.78
N VAL A 36 12.40 3.68 8.22
CA VAL A 36 12.10 2.77 9.33
C VAL A 36 11.84 3.55 10.64
N ASN A 37 12.56 4.64 10.88
CA ASN A 37 12.35 5.50 12.05
C ASN A 37 11.01 6.26 11.98
N VAL A 38 10.63 6.76 10.79
CA VAL A 38 9.33 7.42 10.56
C VAL A 38 8.16 6.44 10.76
N ILE A 39 8.28 5.21 10.26
CA ILE A 39 7.27 4.15 10.46
C ILE A 39 7.12 3.80 11.95
N ALA A 40 8.23 3.71 12.70
CA ALA A 40 8.19 3.44 14.14
C ALA A 40 7.48 4.57 14.91
N GLN A 41 7.78 5.83 14.59
CA GLN A 41 7.12 6.99 15.20
C GLN A 41 5.62 7.03 14.91
N LEU A 42 5.19 6.72 13.68
CA LEU A 42 3.77 6.67 13.32
C LEU A 42 3.02 5.57 14.07
N LYS A 43 3.64 4.39 14.25
CA LYS A 43 3.07 3.31 15.06
C LYS A 43 2.87 3.73 16.52
N GLN A 44 3.85 4.41 17.10
CA GLN A 44 3.77 4.94 18.47
C GLN A 44 2.62 5.95 18.60
N GLN A 45 2.51 6.89 17.66
CA GLN A 45 1.41 7.88 17.67
C GLN A 45 0.03 7.24 17.49
N ILE A 46 -0.10 6.13 16.75
CA ILE A 46 -1.36 5.38 16.64
C ILE A 46 -1.75 4.79 18.00
N GLU A 47 -0.79 4.27 18.75
CA GLU A 47 -1.03 3.69 20.08
C GLU A 47 -1.42 4.77 21.10
N GLU A 48 -0.73 5.90 21.10
CA GLU A 48 -1.06 7.06 21.93
C GLU A 48 -2.45 7.63 21.58
N ALA A 49 -2.78 7.74 20.29
CA ALA A 49 -4.11 8.17 19.85
C ALA A 49 -5.21 7.17 20.26
N LYS A 50 -4.91 5.86 20.28
CA LYS A 50 -5.82 4.83 20.81
C LYS A 50 -5.97 4.93 22.33
N ALA A 51 -4.88 5.21 23.06
CA ALA A 51 -4.90 5.41 24.50
C ALA A 51 -5.74 6.63 24.90
N ASN A 52 -5.65 7.71 24.11
CA ASN A 52 -6.44 8.94 24.28
C ASN A 52 -7.87 8.85 23.70
N LYS A 53 -8.29 7.69 23.17
CA LYS A 53 -9.60 7.46 22.52
C LYS A 53 -9.86 8.37 21.30
N ASP A 54 -8.81 8.93 20.71
CA ASP A 54 -8.84 9.73 19.48
C ASP A 54 -8.83 8.85 18.24
N PHE A 55 -9.95 8.15 18.00
CA PHE A 55 -10.06 7.22 16.89
C PHE A 55 -9.87 7.89 15.51
N LYS A 56 -10.31 9.15 15.33
CA LYS A 56 -10.09 9.90 14.08
C LYS A 56 -8.61 10.15 13.80
N LYS A 57 -7.84 10.51 14.83
CA LYS A 57 -6.39 10.74 14.70
C LYS A 57 -5.66 9.43 14.45
N ALA A 58 -6.05 8.35 15.13
CA ALA A 58 -5.50 7.02 14.92
C ALA A 58 -5.75 6.49 13.50
N GLN A 59 -6.93 6.75 12.92
CA GLN A 59 -7.23 6.39 11.52
C GLN A 59 -6.36 7.19 10.55
N LYS A 60 -6.24 8.51 10.74
CA LYS A 60 -5.39 9.37 9.90
C LYS A 60 -3.92 8.95 9.93
N LEU A 61 -3.39 8.60 11.10
CA LEU A 61 -2.01 8.11 11.24
C LEU A 61 -1.80 6.73 10.59
N ARG A 62 -2.84 5.87 10.60
CA ARG A 62 -2.82 4.59 9.86
C ARG A 62 -2.79 4.80 8.35
N GLU A 63 -3.57 5.76 7.83
CA GLU A 63 -3.52 6.14 6.41
C GLU A 63 -2.13 6.66 6.02
N GLN A 64 -1.50 7.48 6.87
CA GLN A 64 -0.13 7.97 6.63
C GLN A 64 0.89 6.83 6.62
N LEU A 65 0.78 5.85 7.52
CA LEU A 65 1.65 4.68 7.53
C LEU A 65 1.48 3.83 6.26
N TRP A 66 0.25 3.68 5.78
CA TRP A 66 -0.03 2.97 4.54
C TRP A 66 0.57 3.67 3.31
N ALA A 67 0.47 5.01 3.24
CA ALA A 67 1.06 5.79 2.16
C ALA A 67 2.59 5.66 2.09
N ILE A 68 3.28 5.67 3.23
CA ILE A 68 4.74 5.51 3.29
C ILE A 68 5.17 4.11 2.82
N GLN A 69 4.42 3.08 3.24
CA GLN A 69 4.71 1.70 2.83
C GLN A 69 4.58 1.50 1.31
N ASP A 70 3.66 2.23 0.66
CA ASP A 70 3.46 2.20 -0.79
C ASP A 70 4.51 3.02 -1.55
N THR A 71 4.88 4.20 -1.04
CA THR A 71 5.96 5.02 -1.62
C THR A 71 7.32 4.34 -1.53
N ALA A 72 7.60 3.61 -0.45
CA ALA A 72 8.81 2.80 -0.31
C ALA A 72 8.88 1.66 -1.35
N ALA A 73 7.71 1.09 -1.70
CA ALA A 73 7.62 -0.01 -2.65
C ALA A 73 7.79 0.42 -4.12
N LEU A 74 7.60 1.72 -4.43
CA LEU A 74 7.84 2.28 -5.78
C LEU A 74 9.28 2.80 -6.01
N GLY A 75 10.18 2.65 -5.04
CA GLY A 75 11.51 3.28 -5.02
C GLY A 75 12.69 2.46 -5.56
N THR A 76 12.57 1.77 -6.70
CA THR A 76 13.77 1.33 -7.47
C THR A 76 13.58 1.44 -8.98
N THR A 77 13.24 2.62 -9.51
CA THR A 77 13.69 3.01 -10.86
C THR A 77 13.73 4.53 -10.94
N GLY A 78 14.94 5.08 -10.90
CA GLY A 78 15.17 6.46 -11.32
C GLY A 78 14.95 6.59 -12.82
N VAL A 79 13.83 7.17 -13.22
CA VAL A 79 13.71 7.97 -14.45
C VAL A 79 12.70 9.08 -14.17
N GLY A 80 13.08 10.29 -14.60
CA GLY A 80 12.34 11.56 -14.64
C GLY A 80 10.87 11.60 -14.23
N ALA A 81 10.57 12.62 -13.43
CA ALA A 81 9.24 13.19 -13.25
C ALA A 81 8.40 13.12 -14.53
N PRO A 82 7.16 12.59 -14.48
CA PRO A 82 6.09 13.21 -15.22
C PRO A 82 5.72 14.48 -14.45
N GLU A 83 5.99 15.64 -15.03
CA GLU A 83 5.19 16.82 -14.74
C GLU A 83 3.74 16.44 -15.02
N ILE A 84 3.00 16.09 -13.97
CA ILE A 84 1.54 16.15 -14.03
C ILE A 84 1.22 17.63 -14.08
N ASP A 85 0.87 18.09 -15.28
CA ASP A 85 0.43 19.44 -15.58
C ASP A 85 -0.65 19.88 -14.57
N LEU A 86 -0.23 20.77 -13.67
CA LEU A 86 -1.00 21.32 -12.56
C LEU A 86 -1.96 22.44 -13.02
N SER A 87 -2.36 22.49 -14.30
CA SER A 87 -3.16 23.60 -14.86
C SER A 87 -4.68 23.36 -14.86
N VAL A 88 -5.17 22.20 -14.41
CA VAL A 88 -6.62 21.89 -14.32
C VAL A 88 -7.24 22.15 -12.93
N LEU A 89 -6.49 22.63 -11.94
CA LEU A 89 -7.02 22.73 -10.57
C LEU A 89 -6.72 24.03 -9.84
N ALA A 90 -7.17 25.17 -10.38
CA ALA A 90 -7.47 26.34 -9.55
C ALA A 90 -8.33 27.40 -10.26
N ILE A 91 -9.67 27.32 -10.12
CA ILE A 91 -10.51 28.53 -9.97
C ILE A 91 -11.63 28.23 -8.96
N ALA A 92 -11.84 29.16 -8.03
CA ALA A 92 -12.62 29.12 -6.79
C ALA A 92 -14.18 29.11 -6.96
N PRO A 93 -14.99 28.97 -5.88
CA PRO A 93 -16.46 28.81 -5.92
C PRO A 93 -17.18 30.19 -6.05
N PRO A 94 -18.48 30.34 -6.42
CA PRO A 94 -19.64 29.68 -5.77
C PRO A 94 -20.92 29.43 -6.64
N THR A 95 -21.87 28.69 -6.03
CA THR A 95 -23.32 28.73 -6.28
C THR A 95 -23.92 28.11 -7.57
N ALA A 96 -24.90 27.25 -7.30
CA ALA A 96 -26.03 26.79 -8.13
C ALA A 96 -25.77 25.83 -9.30
N ALA A 97 -26.49 24.70 -9.20
CA ALA A 97 -26.87 23.79 -10.28
C ALA A 97 -25.73 23.06 -11.01
N GLN A 98 -25.21 21.99 -10.40
CA GLN A 98 -24.69 20.87 -11.17
C GLN A 98 -25.28 19.58 -10.65
N ALA A 99 -25.95 18.90 -11.59
CA ALA A 99 -26.60 17.61 -11.46
C ALA A 99 -25.65 16.58 -10.80
N PRO A 100 -26.20 15.60 -10.07
CA PRO A 100 -25.38 14.55 -9.47
C PRO A 100 -24.52 13.89 -10.57
N PRO A 101 -23.26 13.50 -10.27
CA PRO A 101 -22.48 12.68 -11.19
C PRO A 101 -23.30 11.44 -11.53
N PRO A 102 -23.15 10.82 -12.72
CA PRO A 102 -23.74 9.53 -12.96
C PRO A 102 -23.12 8.58 -11.94
N GLN A 103 -23.81 8.38 -10.82
CA GLN A 103 -23.63 7.22 -9.98
C GLN A 103 -23.81 6.10 -10.98
N SER A 104 -22.71 5.42 -11.33
CA SER A 104 -22.83 4.15 -12.01
C SER A 104 -23.71 3.33 -11.08
N SER A 105 -24.97 3.19 -11.44
CA SER A 105 -25.98 2.40 -10.78
C SER A 105 -25.60 0.94 -10.94
N GLU A 106 -24.39 0.56 -10.51
CA GLU A 106 -24.02 -0.82 -10.37
C GLU A 106 -24.85 -1.32 -9.20
N ASN A 107 -25.86 -2.13 -9.53
CA ASN A 107 -26.78 -2.70 -8.56
C ASN A 107 -25.97 -3.26 -7.37
N PRO A 108 -26.36 -2.96 -6.12
CA PRO A 108 -25.65 -3.45 -4.94
C PRO A 108 -25.51 -4.99 -4.97
N ASN A 109 -26.47 -5.67 -5.59
CA ASN A 109 -26.46 -7.10 -5.86
C ASN A 109 -25.29 -7.54 -6.76
N VAL A 110 -24.98 -6.82 -7.84
CA VAL A 110 -23.85 -7.12 -8.75
C VAL A 110 -22.51 -6.99 -8.01
N LYS A 111 -22.38 -5.96 -7.18
CA LYS A 111 -21.17 -5.72 -6.39
C LYS A 111 -20.98 -6.79 -5.33
N SER A 112 -22.05 -7.21 -4.65
CA SER A 112 -22.04 -8.30 -3.68
C SER A 112 -21.73 -9.65 -4.34
N LEU A 113 -22.34 -9.93 -5.50
CA LEU A 113 -22.10 -11.14 -6.28
C LEU A 113 -20.62 -11.26 -6.66
N ARG A 114 -20.00 -10.23 -7.24
CA ARG A 114 -18.56 -10.23 -7.57
C ARG A 114 -17.66 -10.44 -6.34
N LYS A 115 -18.03 -9.88 -5.19
CA LYS A 115 -17.28 -10.07 -3.93
C LYS A 115 -17.38 -11.50 -3.43
N LEU A 116 -18.58 -12.08 -3.45
CA LEU A 116 -18.81 -13.44 -3.02
C LEU A 116 -18.16 -14.45 -3.97
N GLU A 117 -18.20 -14.23 -5.28
CA GLU A 117 -17.46 -15.04 -6.27
C GLU A 117 -15.95 -15.04 -6.02
N LYS A 118 -15.37 -13.87 -5.67
CA LYS A 118 -13.97 -13.79 -5.26
C LYS A 118 -13.69 -14.58 -3.98
N LYS A 119 -14.61 -14.50 -3.00
CA LYS A 119 -14.51 -15.28 -1.75
C LYS A 119 -14.56 -16.78 -2.04
N LEU A 120 -15.46 -17.21 -2.94
CA LEU A 120 -15.58 -18.59 -3.39
C LEU A 120 -14.28 -19.10 -4.03
N LYS A 121 -13.69 -18.35 -4.97
CA LYS A 121 -12.39 -18.71 -5.57
C LYS A 121 -11.27 -18.83 -4.52
N SER A 122 -11.24 -17.91 -3.56
CA SER A 122 -10.25 -17.96 -2.47
C SER A 122 -10.42 -19.22 -1.61
N ILE A 123 -11.66 -19.62 -1.34
CA ILE A 123 -11.97 -20.85 -0.60
C ILE A 123 -11.57 -22.09 -1.40
N GLU A 124 -11.82 -22.13 -2.71
CA GLU A 124 -11.37 -23.23 -3.58
C GLU A 124 -9.84 -23.37 -3.59
N GLU A 125 -9.10 -22.26 -3.63
CA GLU A 125 -7.64 -22.31 -3.52
C GLU A 125 -7.18 -22.87 -2.17
N LEU A 126 -7.89 -22.54 -1.08
CA LEU A 126 -7.63 -23.13 0.24
C LEU A 126 -7.93 -24.64 0.24
N LYS A 127 -8.99 -25.10 -0.44
CA LYS A 127 -9.28 -26.55 -0.59
C LYS A 127 -8.18 -27.27 -1.37
N VAL A 128 -7.70 -26.67 -2.46
CA VAL A 128 -6.57 -27.24 -3.22
C VAL A 128 -5.31 -27.31 -2.34
N LYS A 129 -5.02 -26.30 -1.52
CA LYS A 129 -3.90 -26.34 -0.57
C LYS A 129 -4.10 -27.44 0.49
N ARG A 130 -5.32 -27.61 1.00
CA ARG A 130 -5.67 -28.72 1.92
C ARG A 130 -5.39 -30.07 1.29
N ASP A 131 -5.85 -30.26 0.05
CA ASP A 131 -5.72 -31.52 -0.70
C ASP A 131 -4.25 -31.84 -1.00
N LYS A 132 -3.45 -30.80 -1.28
CA LYS A 132 -1.98 -30.89 -1.38
C LYS A 132 -1.26 -31.17 -0.05
N GLY A 133 -1.99 -31.34 1.05
CA GLY A 133 -1.42 -31.63 2.37
C GLY A 133 -0.81 -30.43 3.09
N VAL A 134 -1.08 -29.20 2.64
CA VAL A 134 -0.62 -27.99 3.34
C VAL A 134 -1.40 -27.84 4.64
N LYS A 135 -0.69 -27.69 5.77
CA LYS A 135 -1.31 -27.39 7.07
C LYS A 135 -2.03 -26.05 6.99
N LEU A 136 -3.35 -26.08 7.03
CA LEU A 136 -4.20 -24.90 7.10
C LEU A 136 -4.47 -24.54 8.57
N GLU A 137 -4.47 -23.25 8.86
CA GLU A 137 -4.87 -22.75 10.18
C GLU A 137 -6.39 -22.90 10.40
N LYS A 138 -6.82 -22.91 11.67
CA LYS A 138 -8.24 -23.03 12.06
C LYS A 138 -9.13 -21.99 11.36
N THR A 139 -8.62 -20.78 11.18
CA THR A 139 -9.32 -19.70 10.45
C THR A 139 -9.53 -20.02 8.96
N GLN A 140 -8.58 -20.71 8.31
CA GLN A 140 -8.69 -21.11 6.92
C GLN A 140 -9.67 -22.29 6.75
N LEU A 141 -9.67 -23.24 7.70
CA LEU A 141 -10.67 -24.30 7.75
C LEU A 141 -12.09 -23.73 7.89
N SER A 142 -12.27 -22.75 8.78
CA SER A 142 -13.56 -22.09 8.96
C SER A 142 -14.05 -21.37 7.69
N LYS A 143 -13.13 -20.83 6.87
CA LYS A 143 -13.49 -20.29 5.54
C LYS A 143 -13.97 -21.36 4.57
N ILE A 144 -13.42 -22.57 4.65
CA ILE A 144 -13.86 -23.72 3.85
C ILE A 144 -15.23 -24.21 4.32
N GLU A 145 -15.51 -24.18 5.62
CA GLU A 145 -16.82 -24.54 6.16
C GLU A 145 -17.92 -23.57 5.69
N SER A 146 -17.64 -22.27 5.64
CA SER A 146 -18.55 -21.27 5.07
C SER A 146 -18.63 -21.27 3.53
N GLU A 147 -18.04 -22.25 2.83
CA GLU A 147 -18.16 -22.37 1.36
C GLU A 147 -19.63 -22.50 0.94
N ASP A 148 -20.40 -23.33 1.64
CA ASP A 148 -21.78 -23.60 1.29
C ASP A 148 -22.63 -22.34 1.44
N GLU A 149 -22.47 -21.61 2.54
CA GLU A 149 -23.14 -20.32 2.78
C GLU A 149 -22.83 -19.32 1.65
N VAL A 150 -21.56 -19.22 1.24
CA VAL A 150 -21.16 -18.32 0.15
C VAL A 150 -21.77 -18.76 -1.19
N ARG A 151 -21.87 -20.06 -1.46
CA ARG A 151 -22.52 -20.61 -2.66
C ARG A 151 -24.02 -20.35 -2.67
N GLN A 152 -24.70 -20.56 -1.55
CA GLN A 152 -26.12 -20.26 -1.40
C GLN A 152 -26.39 -18.78 -1.62
N GLU A 153 -25.60 -17.89 -1.02
CA GLU A 153 -25.83 -16.45 -1.17
C GLU A 153 -25.57 -15.95 -2.60
N ILE A 154 -24.55 -16.48 -3.29
CA ILE A 154 -24.35 -16.21 -4.73
C ILE A 154 -25.56 -16.67 -5.53
N LYS A 155 -26.07 -17.88 -5.26
CA LYS A 155 -27.24 -18.43 -5.95
C LYS A 155 -28.47 -17.55 -5.73
N THR A 156 -28.75 -17.18 -4.49
CA THR A 156 -29.87 -16.30 -4.13
C THR A 156 -29.74 -14.93 -4.80
N LEU A 157 -28.57 -14.29 -4.75
CA LEU A 157 -28.35 -13.01 -5.41
C LEU A 157 -28.51 -13.10 -6.94
N LYS A 158 -28.08 -14.21 -7.53
CA LYS A 158 -28.26 -14.47 -8.96
C LYS A 158 -29.73 -14.67 -9.32
N GLU A 159 -30.48 -15.41 -8.50
CA GLU A 159 -31.92 -15.62 -8.68
C GLU A 159 -32.69 -14.29 -8.54
N ILE A 160 -32.39 -13.49 -7.52
CA ILE A 160 -32.96 -12.15 -7.36
C ILE A 160 -32.71 -11.31 -8.64
N MET A 161 -31.47 -11.28 -9.12
CA MET A 161 -31.14 -10.55 -10.35
C MET A 161 -31.87 -11.09 -11.59
N GLU A 162 -32.07 -12.40 -11.71
CA GLU A 162 -32.81 -13.01 -12.82
C GLU A 162 -34.30 -12.63 -12.76
N THR A 163 -34.87 -12.57 -11.55
CA THR A 163 -36.26 -12.14 -11.32
C THR A 163 -36.47 -10.64 -11.55
N ASP A 164 -35.49 -9.79 -11.22
CA ASP A 164 -35.55 -8.35 -11.48
C ASP A 164 -35.44 -8.02 -12.99
N THR A 165 -34.97 -8.99 -13.80
CA THR A 165 -34.75 -8.80 -15.26
C THR A 165 -35.88 -9.39 -16.11
N SER A 166 -36.84 -10.13 -15.53
CA SER A 166 -38.02 -10.71 -16.22
C SER A 166 -39.28 -9.88 -15.99
#